data_AF-A0A086M5R6-F1
#
_entry.id   AF-A0A086M5R6-F1
#
_cell.length_a   1.000
_cell.length_b   1.000
_cell.length_c   1.000
_cell.angle_alpha   90.00
_cell.angle_beta   90.00
_cell.angle_gamma   90.00
#
_symmetry.space_group_name_H-M   'P 1'
#
loop_
_entity.id
_entity.type
_entity.pdbx_description
1 polymer ?
#
loop_
_entity_poly.entity_id
_entity_poly.type
_entity_poly.pdbx_seq_one_letter_code
_entity_poly.pdbx_strand_id
1 'polypeptide(L)'
;MDSLAAFTRMIEDRRPEEIVVESVSVVKARSKRQEEGVAESSPREGTRDSNSLFVLDLTRSPDDKAFQFSVSPATFLRAVIEVFEKGVVQMGDVPQPEKLVLPHLFKSQPKHVLASVNLDERRVQEYRRRIEEAITFYVPHLDRFLALFDKYLEILQLKPEETVKEIEQKTNGSAASDQLKQMAEDFFRREASLLDEIPDSTTIGAFCLNCCDIKRFLAQKLHAVGNLILDVIAQRFRDQCTQTLDQFRGFYATLKKRPKNIEELTEMKTFIGDIPAKLERLAFDIKMNLHTFAILEEFKYKLYVEDHNLRWKMFGSPLETLTLMAETEKSLEKDRQVFLEELLTQQAEFEETIKDLEGIVSSFSQYSDMSKLDEISENVLSVNARIELSVQSAKLHNAREMLFGKPATDYSRVHQLKKDFAPFSTLWLTAAEWQRSKVQWHKGPFEEIEAGAMEKQVYGGIKQLHKVIRTLKEKGFENVSSRAESVLHELEEFAPLVPLIVALRNEGMRERHWEKVSEAVGSRIGPGTDAFRLCTLLDLKISDFSEVIVATGELAAREHLIEKERSSLTCSESIL
;
A
#
# COMPACT_ATOMS: atom_id res chain seq x y z
N MET A 1 -84.82 -12.88 21.32
CA MET A 1 -84.23 -12.23 22.51
C MET A 1 -83.22 -13.12 23.22
N ASP A 2 -83.54 -14.40 23.45
CA ASP A 2 -82.62 -15.33 24.13
C ASP A 2 -81.28 -15.52 23.40
N SER A 3 -81.27 -15.49 22.06
CA SER A 3 -80.04 -15.57 21.26
C SER A 3 -79.15 -14.33 21.38
N LEU A 4 -79.73 -13.12 21.44
CA LEU A 4 -78.97 -11.88 21.63
C LEU A 4 -78.39 -11.80 23.05
N ALA A 5 -79.18 -12.24 24.04
CA ALA A 5 -78.72 -12.38 25.41
C ALA A 5 -77.59 -13.42 25.51
N ALA A 6 -77.69 -14.56 24.80
CA ALA A 6 -76.67 -15.58 24.77
C ALA A 6 -75.37 -15.09 24.09
N PHE A 7 -75.45 -14.37 22.98
CA PHE A 7 -74.29 -13.77 22.31
C PHE A 7 -73.59 -12.73 23.21
N THR A 8 -74.38 -11.90 23.89
CA THR A 8 -73.84 -10.89 24.83
C THR A 8 -73.15 -11.58 26.01
N ARG A 9 -73.81 -12.59 26.62
CA ARG A 9 -73.23 -13.38 27.71
C ARG A 9 -71.96 -14.11 27.29
N MET A 10 -71.89 -14.63 26.07
CA MET A 10 -70.69 -15.29 25.54
C MET A 10 -69.43 -14.41 25.63
N ILE A 11 -69.58 -13.10 25.42
CA ILE A 11 -68.48 -12.13 25.49
C ILE A 11 -68.22 -11.72 26.95
N GLU A 12 -69.28 -11.43 27.71
CA GLU A 12 -69.18 -11.01 29.10
C GLU A 12 -68.66 -12.11 30.05
N ASP A 13 -69.03 -13.37 29.82
CA ASP A 13 -68.62 -14.52 30.64
C ASP A 13 -67.10 -14.74 30.59
N ARG A 14 -66.43 -14.18 29.57
CA ARG A 14 -64.97 -14.23 29.42
C ARG A 14 -64.27 -13.00 29.97
N ARG A 15 -65.02 -12.01 30.47
CA ARG A 15 -64.49 -10.84 31.16
C ARG A 15 -64.06 -11.21 32.58
N PRO A 16 -62.75 -11.18 32.89
CA PRO A 16 -62.29 -11.32 34.28
C PRO A 16 -62.67 -10.09 35.10
N GLU A 17 -62.70 -10.23 36.42
CA GLU A 17 -62.98 -9.12 37.34
C GLU A 17 -61.81 -8.14 37.42
N GLU A 18 -60.60 -8.67 37.35
CA GLU A 18 -59.36 -7.90 37.42
C GLU A 18 -58.30 -8.52 36.51
N ILE A 19 -57.52 -7.67 35.84
CA ILE A 19 -56.36 -8.05 35.04
C ILE A 19 -55.15 -7.27 35.55
N VAL A 20 -54.12 -8.01 35.97
CA VAL A 20 -52.83 -7.46 36.37
C VAL A 20 -51.77 -7.92 35.39
N VAL A 21 -51.14 -6.96 34.71
CA VAL A 21 -50.03 -7.17 33.77
C VAL A 21 -48.74 -6.75 34.48
N GLU A 22 -47.96 -7.73 34.96
CA GLU A 22 -46.71 -7.52 35.70
C GLU A 22 -45.49 -7.55 34.78
N SER A 23 -45.44 -8.52 33.86
CA SER A 23 -44.40 -8.65 32.84
C SER A 23 -44.96 -9.30 31.57
N VAL A 24 -44.13 -9.43 30.53
CA VAL A 24 -44.53 -10.08 29.27
C VAL A 24 -44.94 -11.55 29.50
N SER A 25 -44.32 -12.20 30.48
CA SER A 25 -44.56 -13.61 30.86
C SER A 25 -45.53 -13.77 32.04
N VAL A 26 -45.84 -12.70 32.79
CA VAL A 26 -46.72 -12.75 33.96
C VAL A 26 -47.92 -11.84 33.77
N VAL A 27 -49.02 -12.45 33.33
CA VAL A 27 -50.35 -11.83 33.29
C VAL A 27 -51.31 -12.64 34.15
N LYS A 28 -51.92 -11.99 35.15
CA LYS A 28 -52.90 -12.60 36.06
C LYS A 28 -54.28 -12.06 35.75
N ALA A 29 -55.25 -12.94 35.53
CA ALA A 29 -56.65 -12.59 35.35
C ALA A 29 -57.51 -13.32 36.38
N ARG A 30 -58.20 -12.59 37.26
CA ARG A 30 -59.08 -13.17 38.28
C ARG A 30 -60.48 -13.37 37.72
N SER A 31 -61.00 -14.60 37.75
CA SER A 31 -62.31 -14.95 37.17
C SER A 31 -63.38 -15.21 38.25
N LYS A 32 -64.63 -14.87 37.95
CA LYS A 32 -65.82 -15.00 38.83
C LYS A 32 -66.10 -16.39 39.40
N ARG A 33 -65.51 -17.46 38.84
CA ARG A 33 -65.78 -18.85 39.24
C ARG A 33 -64.85 -19.40 40.34
N GLN A 34 -63.86 -18.64 40.81
CA GLN A 34 -62.85 -19.14 41.75
C GLN A 34 -63.23 -19.03 43.24
N GLU A 35 -64.48 -18.73 43.59
CA GLU A 35 -64.95 -18.78 45.00
C GLU A 35 -65.47 -20.15 45.45
N GLU A 36 -65.66 -21.12 44.55
CA GLU A 36 -65.97 -22.51 44.94
C GLU A 36 -64.77 -23.42 44.64
N GLY A 37 -63.87 -23.48 45.62
CA GLY A 37 -62.83 -24.48 45.88
C GLY A 37 -62.27 -25.33 44.73
N VAL A 38 -60.96 -25.19 44.46
CA VAL A 38 -59.93 -26.26 44.54
C VAL A 38 -58.56 -25.67 44.18
N ALA A 39 -57.56 -26.18 44.87
CA ALA A 39 -56.17 -25.76 44.94
C ALA A 39 -55.43 -25.58 43.60
N GLU A 40 -54.44 -24.68 43.67
CA GLU A 40 -53.37 -24.45 42.71
C GLU A 40 -52.81 -25.76 42.14
N SER A 41 -52.79 -25.87 40.81
CA SER A 41 -51.90 -26.78 40.11
C SER A 41 -51.17 -26.01 39.01
N SER A 42 -49.86 -26.22 38.97
CA SER A 42 -48.86 -25.54 38.15
C SER A 42 -49.17 -25.57 36.65
N PRO A 43 -48.68 -24.59 35.86
CA PRO A 43 -48.98 -24.55 34.43
C PRO A 43 -48.22 -25.66 33.71
N ARG A 44 -48.97 -26.56 33.04
CA ARG A 44 -48.43 -27.47 32.02
C ARG A 44 -48.58 -26.80 30.65
N GLU A 45 -47.46 -26.66 29.95
CA GLU A 45 -47.39 -26.20 28.57
C GLU A 45 -48.28 -27.04 27.64
N GLY A 46 -48.99 -26.38 26.71
CA GLY A 46 -49.47 -27.03 25.49
C GLY A 46 -50.96 -27.36 25.37
N THR A 47 -51.84 -26.85 26.24
CA THR A 47 -53.30 -26.93 25.99
C THR A 47 -53.82 -25.56 25.57
N ARG A 48 -54.49 -25.48 24.40
CA ARG A 48 -55.21 -24.28 23.97
C ARG A 48 -56.19 -23.92 25.09
N ASP A 49 -55.91 -22.82 25.79
CA ASP A 49 -56.83 -22.24 26.76
C ASP A 49 -58.18 -22.04 26.07
N SER A 50 -59.15 -22.90 26.39
CA SER A 50 -60.48 -22.96 25.79
C SER A 50 -61.35 -21.71 26.03
N ASN A 51 -60.77 -20.63 26.57
CA ASN A 51 -61.41 -19.39 26.96
C ASN A 51 -61.06 -18.16 26.11
N SER A 52 -60.07 -18.20 25.21
CA SER A 52 -59.77 -17.05 24.33
C SER A 52 -60.73 -16.99 23.13
N LEU A 53 -61.20 -15.78 22.78
CA LEU A 53 -62.07 -15.52 21.63
C LEU A 53 -61.34 -14.93 20.43
N PHE A 54 -60.30 -14.16 20.71
CA PHE A 54 -59.58 -13.38 19.71
C PHE A 54 -58.10 -13.69 19.79
N VAL A 55 -57.42 -13.66 18.64
CA VAL A 55 -55.97 -13.77 18.55
C VAL A 55 -55.44 -12.43 18.03
N LEU A 56 -54.43 -11.87 18.71
CA LEU A 56 -53.65 -10.75 18.19
C LEU A 56 -52.20 -11.16 18.05
N ASP A 57 -51.61 -10.83 16.92
CA ASP A 57 -50.17 -10.96 16.73
C ASP A 57 -49.49 -9.67 17.15
N LEU A 58 -48.43 -9.80 17.96
CA LEU A 58 -47.54 -8.69 18.24
C LEU A 58 -46.56 -8.54 17.08
N THR A 59 -46.52 -7.33 16.52
CA THR A 59 -45.74 -7.01 15.32
C THR A 59 -44.94 -5.72 15.52
N ARG A 60 -44.14 -5.36 14.52
CA ARG A 60 -43.35 -4.12 14.48
C ARG A 60 -43.98 -3.11 13.52
N SER A 61 -43.73 -1.83 13.75
CA SER A 61 -44.05 -0.78 12.79
C SER A 61 -43.21 -0.94 11.51
N PRO A 62 -43.67 -0.48 10.35
CA PRO A 62 -42.91 -0.59 9.09
C PRO A 62 -41.53 0.09 9.13
N ASP A 63 -41.34 1.04 10.04
CA ASP A 63 -40.09 1.78 10.24
C ASP A 63 -39.26 1.31 11.45
N ASP A 64 -39.64 0.20 12.08
CA ASP A 64 -38.95 -0.40 13.24
C ASP A 64 -38.82 0.53 14.46
N LYS A 65 -39.70 1.53 14.57
CA LYS A 65 -39.69 2.49 15.69
C LYS A 65 -40.60 2.11 16.84
N ALA A 66 -41.56 1.22 16.64
CA ALA A 66 -42.50 0.84 17.69
C ALA A 66 -42.99 -0.60 17.52
N PHE A 67 -43.40 -1.20 18.63
CA PHE A 67 -44.20 -2.42 18.62
C PHE A 67 -45.68 -2.06 18.47
N GLN A 68 -46.44 -2.90 17.77
CA GLN A 68 -47.87 -2.71 17.56
C GLN A 68 -48.57 -4.05 17.39
N PHE A 69 -49.86 -4.12 17.69
CA PHE A 69 -50.66 -5.29 17.34
C PHE A 69 -51.01 -5.29 15.84
N SER A 70 -51.13 -6.48 15.24
CA SER A 70 -51.50 -6.65 13.84
C SER A 70 -52.85 -6.00 13.48
N VAL A 71 -53.76 -5.96 14.45
CA VAL A 71 -55.06 -5.30 14.36
C VAL A 71 -55.28 -4.47 15.62
N SER A 72 -55.71 -3.21 15.47
CA SER A 72 -55.96 -2.36 16.63
C SER A 72 -57.12 -2.91 17.48
N PRO A 73 -57.03 -2.87 18.82
CA PRO A 73 -58.12 -3.31 19.70
C PRO A 73 -59.49 -2.65 19.39
N ALA A 74 -59.48 -1.39 18.94
CA ALA A 74 -60.68 -0.67 18.51
C ALA A 74 -61.33 -1.29 17.25
N THR A 75 -60.56 -1.91 16.36
CA THR A 75 -61.08 -2.59 15.17
C THR A 75 -61.84 -3.87 15.54
N PHE A 76 -61.39 -4.60 16.57
CA PHE A 76 -62.12 -5.76 17.10
C PHE A 76 -63.48 -5.36 17.67
N LEU A 77 -63.52 -4.29 18.45
CA LEU A 77 -64.77 -3.74 18.96
C LEU A 77 -65.76 -3.47 17.81
N ARG A 78 -65.32 -2.74 16.78
CA ARG A 78 -66.15 -2.43 15.61
C ARG A 78 -66.63 -3.70 14.91
N ALA A 79 -65.77 -4.69 14.71
CA ALA A 79 -66.13 -5.93 14.03
C ALA A 79 -67.17 -6.74 14.82
N VAL A 80 -67.03 -6.84 16.15
CA VAL A 80 -67.99 -7.57 16.98
C VAL A 80 -69.35 -6.87 17.01
N ILE A 81 -69.37 -5.54 17.09
CA ILE A 81 -70.60 -4.75 17.03
C ILE A 81 -71.25 -4.87 15.65
N GLU A 82 -70.48 -4.82 14.56
CA GLU A 82 -70.99 -5.02 13.21
C GLU A 82 -71.60 -6.41 13.01
N VAL A 83 -70.98 -7.47 13.57
CA VAL A 83 -71.55 -8.83 13.55
C VAL A 83 -72.86 -8.89 14.32
N PHE A 84 -72.91 -8.26 15.50
CA PHE A 84 -74.13 -8.17 16.31
C PHE A 84 -75.26 -7.45 15.55
N GLU A 85 -74.97 -6.27 14.98
CA GLU A 85 -75.94 -5.46 14.25
C GLU A 85 -76.41 -6.15 12.96
N LYS A 86 -75.50 -6.74 12.18
CA LYS A 86 -75.86 -7.53 10.99
C LYS A 86 -76.76 -8.71 11.35
N GLY A 87 -76.48 -9.39 12.46
CA GLY A 87 -77.31 -10.47 12.97
C GLY A 87 -78.74 -10.01 13.25
N VAL A 88 -78.91 -8.84 13.86
CA VAL A 88 -80.24 -8.24 14.11
C VAL A 88 -80.94 -7.88 12.80
N VAL A 89 -80.24 -7.22 11.87
CA VAL A 89 -80.81 -6.79 10.58
C VAL A 89 -81.26 -7.97 9.73
N GLN A 90 -80.49 -9.06 9.67
CA GLN A 90 -80.86 -10.25 8.89
C GLN A 90 -82.12 -10.96 9.42
N MET A 91 -82.38 -10.88 10.73
CA MET A 91 -83.62 -11.40 11.32
C MET A 91 -84.84 -10.54 10.94
N GLY A 92 -84.61 -9.31 10.46
CA GLY A 92 -85.60 -8.38 9.90
C GLY A 92 -86.34 -8.88 8.66
N ASP A 93 -85.68 -9.70 7.84
CA ASP A 93 -86.17 -10.08 6.51
C ASP A 93 -86.74 -11.52 6.45
N VAL A 94 -86.94 -12.17 7.60
CA VAL A 94 -87.46 -13.54 7.65
C VAL A 94 -88.94 -13.54 7.23
N PRO A 95 -89.34 -14.23 6.14
CA PRO A 95 -90.72 -14.23 5.66
C PRO A 95 -91.63 -14.99 6.62
N GLN A 96 -92.87 -14.51 6.77
CA GLN A 96 -93.90 -15.22 7.53
C GLN A 96 -94.34 -16.51 6.81
N PRO A 97 -94.55 -17.63 7.52
CA PRO A 97 -95.01 -18.89 6.93
C PRO A 97 -96.30 -18.75 6.12
N GLU A 98 -97.21 -17.87 6.56
CA GLU A 98 -98.50 -17.61 5.94
C GLU A 98 -98.37 -17.11 4.49
N LYS A 99 -97.34 -16.30 4.19
CA LYS A 99 -97.04 -15.86 2.82
C LYS A 99 -96.51 -16.99 1.94
N LEU A 100 -95.80 -17.96 2.52
CA LEU A 100 -95.26 -19.12 1.81
C LEU A 100 -96.35 -20.16 1.51
N VAL A 101 -97.29 -20.35 2.44
CA VAL A 101 -98.36 -21.36 2.34
C VAL A 101 -99.59 -20.84 1.59
N LEU A 102 -99.92 -19.54 1.73
CA LEU A 102 -101.11 -18.92 1.15
C LEU A 102 -100.79 -17.69 0.28
N PRO A 103 -99.98 -17.82 -0.80
CA PRO A 103 -99.46 -16.69 -1.56
C PRO A 103 -100.53 -15.84 -2.26
N HIS A 104 -101.74 -16.40 -2.44
CA HIS A 104 -102.86 -15.76 -3.13
C HIS A 104 -103.59 -14.71 -2.27
N LEU A 105 -103.49 -14.79 -0.94
CA LEU A 105 -104.11 -13.86 -0.01
C LEU A 105 -103.26 -12.60 0.25
N PHE A 106 -101.94 -12.65 -0.04
CA PHE A 106 -100.99 -11.59 0.30
C PHE A 106 -100.34 -10.91 -0.92
N LYS A 107 -100.97 -10.99 -2.09
CA LYS A 107 -100.44 -10.53 -3.39
C LYS A 107 -100.10 -9.03 -3.46
N SER A 108 -100.74 -8.19 -2.65
CA SER A 108 -100.60 -6.72 -2.68
C SER A 108 -99.70 -6.15 -1.59
N GLN A 109 -99.14 -6.97 -0.69
CA GLN A 109 -98.29 -6.50 0.41
C GLN A 109 -96.79 -6.74 0.12
N PRO A 110 -95.98 -5.68 0.01
CA PRO A 110 -94.59 -5.78 -0.46
C PRO A 110 -93.65 -6.52 0.50
N LYS A 111 -93.84 -6.41 1.84
CA LYS A 111 -93.08 -7.20 2.84
C LYS A 111 -94.02 -7.77 3.91
N HIS A 112 -94.12 -9.09 3.97
CA HIS A 112 -94.83 -9.83 5.03
C HIS A 112 -93.78 -10.68 5.76
N VAL A 113 -93.06 -10.03 6.67
CA VAL A 113 -91.95 -10.60 7.43
C VAL A 113 -92.37 -10.83 8.88
N LEU A 114 -91.65 -11.69 9.60
CA LEU A 114 -91.88 -11.88 11.02
C LEU A 114 -91.63 -10.55 11.76
N ALA A 115 -92.41 -10.31 12.83
CA ALA A 115 -92.14 -9.23 13.76
C ALA A 115 -90.86 -9.57 14.54
N SER A 116 -89.72 -9.17 13.99
CA SER A 116 -88.41 -9.37 14.59
C SER A 116 -87.92 -8.11 15.29
N VAL A 117 -86.86 -8.29 16.07
CA VAL A 117 -86.28 -7.22 16.87
C VAL A 117 -85.53 -6.23 15.99
N ASN A 118 -85.70 -4.93 16.24
CA ASN A 118 -84.98 -3.88 15.50
C ASN A 118 -83.81 -3.29 16.31
N LEU A 119 -82.95 -2.52 15.64
CA LEU A 119 -81.78 -1.91 16.27
C LEU A 119 -82.15 -0.83 17.30
N ASP A 120 -83.27 -0.13 17.14
CA ASP A 120 -83.70 0.97 18.01
C ASP A 120 -84.37 0.48 19.30
N GLU A 121 -84.65 -0.81 19.40
CA GLU A 121 -85.24 -1.40 20.61
C GLU A 121 -84.32 -1.24 21.81
N ARG A 122 -84.87 -0.72 22.91
CA ARG A 122 -84.15 -0.47 24.17
C ARG A 122 -83.31 -1.66 24.63
N ARG A 123 -83.82 -2.89 24.48
CA ARG A 123 -83.09 -4.10 24.90
C ARG A 123 -81.93 -4.45 23.95
N VAL A 124 -82.05 -4.18 22.66
CA VAL A 124 -80.99 -4.41 21.66
C VAL A 124 -79.86 -3.39 21.87
N GLN A 125 -80.21 -2.12 22.07
CA GLN A 125 -79.25 -1.07 22.45
C GLN A 125 -78.53 -1.39 23.77
N GLU A 126 -79.23 -1.95 24.75
CA GLU A 126 -78.62 -2.36 26.01
C GLU A 126 -77.61 -3.51 25.82
N TYR A 127 -77.92 -4.51 24.99
CA TYR A 127 -76.96 -5.57 24.64
C TYR A 127 -75.75 -5.03 23.88
N ARG A 128 -75.98 -4.11 22.92
CA ARG A 128 -74.91 -3.41 22.18
C ARG A 128 -73.95 -2.70 23.13
N ARG A 129 -74.48 -1.86 24.03
CA ARG A 129 -73.70 -1.13 25.05
C ARG A 129 -72.87 -2.08 25.93
N ARG A 130 -73.47 -3.20 26.36
CA ARG A 130 -72.79 -4.20 27.20
C ARG A 130 -71.63 -4.89 26.47
N ILE A 131 -71.79 -5.20 25.19
CA ILE A 131 -70.70 -5.72 24.35
C ILE A 131 -69.59 -4.67 24.22
N GLU A 132 -69.94 -3.40 23.97
CA GLU A 132 -68.97 -2.31 23.88
C GLU A 132 -68.15 -2.17 25.18
N GLU A 133 -68.81 -2.19 26.34
CA GLU A 133 -68.16 -2.12 27.65
C GLU A 133 -67.28 -3.34 27.93
N ALA A 134 -67.73 -4.54 27.56
CA ALA A 134 -66.98 -5.78 27.78
C ALA A 134 -65.68 -5.83 26.97
N ILE A 135 -65.68 -5.34 25.73
CA ILE A 135 -64.47 -5.33 24.89
C ILE A 135 -63.57 -4.15 25.25
N THR A 136 -64.14 -2.96 25.48
CA THR A 136 -63.36 -1.75 25.82
C THR A 136 -62.58 -1.91 27.12
N PHE A 137 -63.08 -2.75 28.05
CA PHE A 137 -62.38 -3.12 29.27
C PHE A 137 -60.95 -3.63 29.04
N TYR A 138 -60.70 -4.35 27.94
CA TYR A 138 -59.38 -4.92 27.67
C TYR A 138 -58.36 -3.92 27.10
N VAL A 139 -58.80 -2.80 26.51
CA VAL A 139 -57.92 -1.88 25.76
C VAL A 139 -56.74 -1.36 26.61
N PRO A 140 -56.95 -0.80 27.82
CA PRO A 140 -55.83 -0.33 28.65
C PRO A 140 -54.85 -1.43 29.06
N HIS A 141 -55.32 -2.68 29.19
CA HIS A 141 -54.47 -3.82 29.55
C HIS A 141 -53.62 -4.28 28.36
N LEU A 142 -54.18 -4.25 27.15
CA LEU A 142 -53.46 -4.52 25.91
C LEU A 142 -52.41 -3.44 25.65
N ASP A 143 -52.75 -2.16 25.84
CA ASP A 143 -51.80 -1.05 25.70
C ASP A 143 -50.67 -1.14 26.72
N ARG A 144 -50.98 -1.49 27.98
CA ARG A 144 -49.97 -1.73 29.03
C ARG A 144 -49.05 -2.90 28.68
N PHE A 145 -49.59 -3.99 28.15
CA PHE A 145 -48.79 -5.13 27.70
C PHE A 145 -47.85 -4.73 26.56
N LEU A 146 -48.34 -3.94 25.60
CA LEU A 146 -47.54 -3.44 24.49
C LEU A 146 -46.37 -2.56 24.98
N ALA A 147 -46.61 -1.68 25.95
CA ALA A 147 -45.57 -0.81 26.54
C ALA A 147 -44.44 -1.60 27.24
N LEU A 148 -44.68 -2.83 27.71
CA LEU A 148 -43.62 -3.67 28.28
C LEU A 148 -42.56 -4.06 27.24
N PHE A 149 -42.87 -3.98 25.94
CA PHE A 149 -41.92 -4.25 24.87
C PHE A 149 -40.98 -3.08 24.56
N ASP A 150 -41.24 -1.88 25.10
CA ASP A 150 -40.37 -0.71 24.89
C ASP A 150 -38.92 -0.97 25.33
N LYS A 151 -38.71 -1.86 26.31
CA LYS A 151 -37.36 -2.28 26.74
C LYS A 151 -36.56 -3.02 25.65
N TYR A 152 -37.24 -3.58 24.65
CA TYR A 152 -36.63 -4.28 23.51
C TYR A 152 -36.49 -3.39 22.27
N LEU A 153 -36.84 -2.09 22.37
CA LEU A 153 -36.80 -1.15 21.24
C LEU A 153 -35.37 -0.90 20.72
N GLU A 154 -34.36 -0.93 21.61
CA GLU A 154 -32.94 -0.91 21.22
C GLU A 154 -32.62 -2.08 20.26
N ILE A 155 -33.12 -3.28 20.55
CA ILE A 155 -32.89 -4.49 19.74
C ILE A 155 -33.70 -4.40 18.44
N LEU A 156 -34.92 -3.83 18.50
CA LEU A 156 -35.74 -3.60 17.31
C LEU A 156 -35.05 -2.64 16.34
N GLN A 157 -34.39 -1.60 16.84
CA GLN A 157 -33.67 -0.61 16.04
C GLN A 157 -32.25 -1.03 15.66
N LEU A 158 -31.73 -2.10 16.28
CA LEU A 158 -30.41 -2.64 15.99
C LEU A 158 -30.28 -3.03 14.51
N LYS A 159 -29.19 -2.57 13.89
CA LYS A 159 -28.80 -2.91 12.52
C LYS A 159 -27.50 -3.71 12.56
N PRO A 160 -27.55 -5.02 12.32
CA PRO A 160 -26.41 -5.90 12.60
C PRO A 160 -25.11 -5.49 11.92
N GLU A 161 -25.16 -5.15 10.63
CA GLU A 161 -23.99 -4.85 9.82
C GLU A 161 -23.35 -3.50 10.19
N GLU A 162 -24.15 -2.48 10.53
CA GLU A 162 -23.65 -1.17 10.94
C GLU A 162 -22.97 -1.27 12.31
N THR A 163 -23.59 -1.99 13.26
CA THR A 163 -23.04 -2.21 14.60
C THR A 163 -21.70 -2.94 14.54
N VAL A 164 -21.61 -4.02 13.77
CA VAL A 164 -20.37 -4.82 13.67
C VAL A 164 -19.23 -4.01 13.06
N LYS A 165 -19.52 -3.17 12.05
CA LYS A 165 -18.52 -2.26 11.47
C LYS A 165 -17.97 -1.26 12.49
N GLU A 166 -18.84 -0.69 13.33
CA GLU A 166 -18.38 0.21 14.39
C GLU A 166 -17.53 -0.50 15.44
N ILE A 167 -17.88 -1.74 15.78
CA ILE A 167 -17.10 -2.59 16.69
C ILE A 167 -15.71 -2.85 16.10
N GLU A 168 -15.65 -3.29 14.85
CA GLU A 168 -14.41 -3.56 14.14
C GLU A 168 -13.49 -2.34 14.09
N GLN A 169 -14.03 -1.14 13.84
CA GLN A 169 -13.25 0.11 13.81
C GLN A 169 -12.68 0.51 15.19
N LYS A 170 -13.36 0.13 16.27
CA LYS A 170 -12.95 0.47 17.65
C LYS A 170 -12.00 -0.58 18.23
N THR A 171 -11.97 -1.80 17.68
CA THR A 171 -11.24 -2.93 18.23
C THR A 171 -9.93 -3.18 17.49
N ASN A 172 -8.81 -2.81 18.12
CA ASN A 172 -7.47 -2.84 17.53
C ASN A 172 -6.46 -3.57 18.42
N GLY A 173 -5.31 -3.97 17.85
CA GLY A 173 -4.17 -4.50 18.60
C GLY A 173 -4.20 -6.01 18.86
N SER A 174 -3.32 -6.49 19.75
CA SER A 174 -3.12 -7.93 20.02
C SER A 174 -4.28 -8.58 20.79
N ALA A 175 -5.00 -7.81 21.63
CA ALA A 175 -6.15 -8.29 22.39
C ALA A 175 -7.49 -8.22 21.61
N ALA A 176 -7.45 -7.82 20.33
CA ALA A 176 -8.65 -7.62 19.52
C ALA A 176 -9.52 -8.89 19.42
N SER A 177 -8.92 -10.05 19.15
CA SER A 177 -9.66 -11.32 19.03
C SER A 177 -10.38 -11.70 20.33
N ASP A 178 -9.76 -11.44 21.49
CA ASP A 178 -10.37 -11.71 22.81
C ASP A 178 -11.51 -10.75 23.13
N GLN A 179 -11.35 -9.46 22.77
CA GLN A 179 -12.43 -8.47 22.92
C GLN A 179 -13.63 -8.84 22.05
N LEU A 180 -13.40 -9.18 20.77
CA LEU A 180 -14.46 -9.62 19.87
C LEU A 180 -15.14 -10.90 20.37
N LYS A 181 -14.38 -11.86 20.91
CA LYS A 181 -14.93 -13.05 21.57
C LYS A 181 -15.91 -12.67 22.69
N GLN A 182 -15.50 -11.81 23.61
CA GLN A 182 -16.35 -11.38 24.73
C GLN A 182 -17.62 -10.70 24.25
N MET A 183 -17.52 -9.85 23.22
CA MET A 183 -18.68 -9.19 22.64
C MET A 183 -19.64 -10.19 21.99
N ALA A 184 -19.14 -11.17 21.24
CA ALA A 184 -19.97 -12.24 20.67
C ALA A 184 -20.69 -13.05 21.75
N GLU A 185 -19.98 -13.44 22.82
CA GLU A 185 -20.58 -14.13 23.99
C GLU A 185 -21.71 -13.32 24.62
N ASP A 186 -21.52 -12.00 24.79
CA ASP A 186 -22.53 -11.13 25.36
C ASP A 186 -23.78 -11.04 24.47
N PHE A 187 -23.64 -10.98 23.14
CA PHE A 187 -24.77 -11.00 22.21
C PHE A 187 -25.53 -12.34 22.26
N PHE A 188 -24.83 -13.48 22.25
CA PHE A 188 -25.47 -14.80 22.37
C PHE A 188 -26.13 -15.02 23.74
N ARG A 189 -25.54 -14.48 24.82
CA ARG A 189 -26.16 -14.50 26.15
C ARG A 189 -27.44 -13.66 26.18
N ARG A 190 -27.42 -12.47 25.55
CA ARG A 190 -28.59 -11.59 25.45
C ARG A 190 -29.69 -12.22 24.59
N GLU A 191 -29.34 -12.97 23.55
CA GLU A 191 -30.26 -13.78 22.75
C GLU A 191 -30.96 -14.85 23.60
N ALA A 192 -30.21 -15.64 24.36
CA ALA A 192 -30.76 -16.69 25.23
C ALA A 192 -31.70 -16.10 26.29
N SER A 193 -31.29 -15.01 26.96
CA SER A 193 -32.14 -14.31 27.94
C SER A 193 -33.44 -13.82 27.33
N LEU A 194 -33.40 -13.29 26.09
CA LEU A 194 -34.59 -12.82 25.39
C LEU A 194 -35.55 -13.97 25.06
N LEU A 195 -35.03 -15.12 24.65
CA LEU A 195 -35.83 -16.31 24.35
C LEU A 195 -36.52 -16.88 25.60
N ASP A 196 -35.88 -16.78 26.77
CA ASP A 196 -36.45 -17.21 28.05
C ASP A 196 -37.45 -16.19 28.62
N GLU A 197 -37.18 -14.89 28.46
CA GLU A 197 -38.05 -13.82 28.97
C GLU A 197 -39.38 -13.69 28.23
N ILE A 198 -39.36 -13.78 26.89
CA ILE A 198 -40.54 -13.57 26.05
C ILE A 198 -41.25 -14.92 25.84
N PRO A 199 -42.49 -15.10 26.32
CA PRO A 199 -43.28 -16.30 26.02
C PRO A 199 -43.72 -16.33 24.54
N ASP A 200 -44.02 -17.51 24.03
CA ASP A 200 -44.52 -17.71 22.67
C ASP A 200 -45.94 -17.13 22.49
N SER A 201 -46.77 -17.27 23.53
CA SER A 201 -48.08 -16.63 23.59
C SER A 201 -48.49 -16.31 25.03
N THR A 202 -49.27 -15.25 25.20
CA THR A 202 -49.78 -14.79 26.50
C THR A 202 -51.27 -14.48 26.39
N THR A 203 -52.08 -14.99 27.31
CA THR A 203 -53.54 -14.78 27.32
C THR A 203 -53.92 -13.62 28.25
N ILE A 204 -54.66 -12.64 27.73
CA ILE A 204 -55.29 -11.54 28.46
C ILE A 204 -56.81 -11.68 28.35
N GLY A 205 -57.40 -12.51 29.23
CA GLY A 205 -58.82 -12.83 29.24
C GLY A 205 -59.33 -13.38 27.89
N ALA A 206 -60.12 -12.58 27.15
CA ALA A 206 -60.66 -13.01 25.85
C ALA A 206 -59.64 -12.93 24.69
N PHE A 207 -58.46 -12.33 24.91
CA PHE A 207 -57.44 -12.14 23.88
C PHE A 207 -56.24 -13.06 24.11
N CYS A 208 -55.85 -13.83 23.09
CA CYS A 208 -54.60 -14.57 23.05
C CYS A 208 -53.59 -13.77 22.22
N LEU A 209 -52.47 -13.36 22.85
CA LEU A 209 -51.43 -12.57 22.23
C LEU A 209 -50.32 -13.50 21.75
N ASN A 210 -50.09 -13.54 20.45
CA ASN A 210 -49.01 -14.31 19.83
C ASN A 210 -47.75 -13.44 19.73
N CYS A 211 -46.68 -13.87 20.41
CA CYS A 211 -45.39 -13.18 20.44
C CYS A 211 -44.29 -13.96 19.71
N CYS A 212 -44.59 -15.15 19.17
CA CYS A 212 -43.62 -16.03 18.52
C CYS A 212 -42.77 -15.33 17.46
N ASP A 213 -43.41 -14.58 16.56
CA ASP A 213 -42.73 -14.00 15.42
C ASP A 213 -41.83 -12.83 15.82
N ILE A 214 -42.29 -11.96 16.73
CA ILE A 214 -41.47 -10.86 17.21
C ILE A 214 -40.31 -11.36 18.10
N LYS A 215 -40.56 -12.38 18.95
CA LYS A 215 -39.54 -13.06 19.74
C LYS A 215 -38.44 -13.61 18.85
N ARG A 216 -38.82 -14.38 17.82
CA ARG A 216 -37.87 -14.95 16.85
C ARG A 216 -37.12 -13.85 16.10
N PHE A 217 -37.80 -12.79 15.69
CA PHE A 217 -37.20 -11.68 14.95
C PHE A 217 -36.12 -10.95 15.78
N LEU A 218 -36.42 -10.62 17.04
CA LEU A 218 -35.46 -9.96 17.93
C LEU A 218 -34.27 -10.87 18.27
N ALA A 219 -34.53 -12.16 18.54
CA ALA A 219 -33.47 -13.14 18.76
C ALA A 219 -32.55 -13.26 17.53
N GLN A 220 -33.13 -13.35 16.33
CA GLN A 220 -32.37 -13.39 15.07
C GLN A 220 -31.48 -12.17 14.86
N LYS A 221 -31.91 -10.96 15.28
CA LYS A 221 -31.05 -9.77 15.19
C LYS A 221 -29.82 -9.87 16.08
N LEU A 222 -29.98 -10.30 17.32
CA LEU A 222 -28.85 -10.50 18.25
C LEU A 222 -27.93 -11.62 17.75
N HIS A 223 -28.51 -12.72 17.29
CA HIS A 223 -27.78 -13.84 16.70
C HIS A 223 -26.96 -13.42 15.48
N ALA A 224 -27.54 -12.60 14.60
CA ALA A 224 -26.87 -12.08 13.41
C ALA A 224 -25.65 -11.23 13.79
N VAL A 225 -25.76 -10.36 14.82
CA VAL A 225 -24.60 -9.60 15.31
C VAL A 225 -23.50 -10.52 15.84
N GLY A 226 -23.86 -11.51 16.66
CA GLY A 226 -22.90 -12.49 17.18
C GLY A 226 -22.15 -13.22 16.05
N ASN A 227 -22.87 -13.73 15.05
CA ASN A 227 -22.25 -14.40 13.90
C ASN A 227 -21.39 -13.47 13.05
N LEU A 228 -21.84 -12.24 12.78
CA LEU A 228 -21.04 -11.27 12.03
C LEU A 228 -19.75 -10.90 12.78
N ILE A 229 -19.75 -10.87 14.12
CA ILE A 229 -18.52 -10.71 14.90
C ILE A 229 -17.59 -11.93 14.69
N LEU A 230 -18.13 -13.15 14.68
CA LEU A 230 -17.34 -14.35 14.37
C LEU A 230 -16.77 -14.31 12.95
N ASP A 231 -17.52 -13.80 11.97
CA ASP A 231 -17.04 -13.59 10.59
C ASP A 231 -15.83 -12.65 10.56
N VAL A 232 -15.87 -11.56 11.34
CA VAL A 232 -14.74 -10.61 11.50
C VAL A 232 -13.53 -11.31 12.14
N ILE A 233 -13.72 -12.12 13.19
CA ILE A 233 -12.63 -12.90 13.82
C ILE A 233 -12.03 -13.88 12.80
N ALA A 234 -12.86 -14.56 11.99
CA ALA A 234 -12.40 -15.49 10.97
C ALA A 234 -11.63 -14.78 9.85
N GLN A 235 -12.08 -13.60 9.43
CA GLN A 235 -11.37 -12.79 8.44
C GLN A 235 -10.02 -12.32 8.98
N ARG A 236 -10.00 -11.81 10.21
CA ARG A 236 -8.77 -11.42 10.90
C ARG A 236 -7.77 -12.57 10.99
N PHE A 237 -8.23 -13.77 11.36
CA PHE A 237 -7.39 -14.97 11.36
C PHE A 237 -6.74 -15.20 9.99
N ARG A 238 -7.53 -15.18 8.89
CA ARG A 238 -7.00 -15.38 7.52
C ARG A 238 -5.96 -14.34 7.14
N ASP A 239 -6.22 -13.07 7.44
CA ASP A 239 -5.34 -11.97 7.08
C ASP A 239 -4.01 -12.05 7.85
N GLN A 240 -4.08 -12.32 9.16
CA GLN A 240 -2.88 -12.50 9.98
C GLN A 240 -2.08 -13.74 9.57
N CYS A 241 -2.74 -14.86 9.24
CA CYS A 241 -2.06 -16.05 8.72
C CYS A 241 -1.31 -15.75 7.44
N THR A 242 -1.96 -15.05 6.51
CA THR A 242 -1.37 -14.67 5.21
C THR A 242 -0.15 -13.78 5.43
N GLN A 243 -0.27 -12.77 6.29
CA GLN A 243 0.83 -11.87 6.62
C GLN A 243 2.04 -12.60 7.22
N THR A 244 1.80 -13.51 8.17
CA THR A 244 2.86 -14.35 8.75
C THR A 244 3.51 -15.24 7.69
N LEU A 245 2.71 -15.90 6.84
CA LEU A 245 3.20 -16.77 5.77
C LEU A 245 4.01 -16.02 4.70
N ASP A 246 3.67 -14.76 4.40
CA ASP A 246 4.43 -13.95 3.44
C ASP A 246 5.85 -13.63 3.94
N GLN A 247 6.05 -13.47 5.25
CA GLN A 247 7.41 -13.35 5.82
C GLN A 247 8.23 -14.62 5.60
N PHE A 248 7.63 -15.80 5.81
CA PHE A 248 8.27 -17.08 5.52
C PHE A 248 8.57 -17.27 4.03
N ARG A 249 7.67 -16.84 3.13
CA ARG A 249 7.93 -16.83 1.68
C ARG A 249 9.19 -16.01 1.35
N GLY A 250 9.38 -14.87 2.02
CA GLY A 250 10.61 -14.08 1.93
C GLY A 250 11.85 -14.87 2.34
N PHE A 251 11.78 -15.64 3.43
CA PHE A 251 12.89 -16.50 3.86
C PHE A 251 13.21 -17.58 2.84
N TYR A 252 12.19 -18.30 2.36
CA TYR A 252 12.38 -19.34 1.35
C TYR A 252 12.96 -18.79 0.04
N ALA A 253 12.51 -17.62 -0.41
CA ALA A 253 13.00 -17.00 -1.62
C ALA A 253 14.49 -16.63 -1.52
N THR A 254 14.95 -16.18 -0.34
CA THR A 254 16.36 -15.88 -0.11
C THR A 254 17.18 -17.16 0.05
N LEU A 255 16.76 -18.10 0.90
CA LEU A 255 17.49 -19.35 1.17
C LEU A 255 17.68 -20.24 -0.07
N LYS A 256 16.78 -20.16 -1.06
CA LYS A 256 16.87 -20.89 -2.33
C LYS A 256 17.80 -20.26 -3.37
N LYS A 257 18.27 -19.01 -3.15
CA LYS A 257 19.24 -18.38 -4.06
C LYS A 257 20.62 -18.98 -3.83
N ARG A 258 21.29 -19.34 -4.92
CA ARG A 258 22.70 -19.74 -4.88
C ARG A 258 23.58 -18.49 -5.05
N PRO A 259 24.53 -18.23 -4.16
CA PRO A 259 25.44 -17.10 -4.31
C PRO A 259 26.30 -17.28 -5.56
N LYS A 260 26.58 -16.18 -6.26
CA LYS A 260 27.42 -16.18 -7.47
C LYS A 260 28.85 -15.71 -7.22
N ASN A 261 29.09 -15.10 -6.07
CA ASN A 261 30.36 -14.50 -5.68
C ASN A 261 30.50 -14.51 -4.16
N ILE A 262 31.66 -14.08 -3.68
CA ILE A 262 32.07 -14.12 -2.26
C ILE A 262 31.23 -13.15 -1.44
N GLU A 263 30.86 -12.01 -2.03
CA GLU A 263 30.04 -10.98 -1.42
C GLU A 263 28.62 -11.52 -1.14
N GLU A 264 27.95 -12.07 -2.15
CA GLU A 264 26.64 -12.72 -2.02
C GLU A 264 26.68 -13.92 -1.07
N LEU A 265 27.77 -14.70 -1.05
CA LEU A 265 27.93 -15.80 -0.09
C LEU A 265 27.96 -15.28 1.34
N THR A 266 28.68 -14.18 1.58
CA THR A 266 28.79 -13.56 2.90
C THR A 266 27.45 -12.98 3.33
N GLU A 267 26.78 -12.25 2.44
CA GLU A 267 25.42 -11.74 2.68
C GLU A 267 24.45 -12.87 3.03
N MET A 268 24.48 -13.99 2.31
CA MET A 268 23.64 -15.15 2.62
C MET A 268 23.96 -15.75 4.00
N LYS A 269 25.24 -15.86 4.37
CA LYS A 269 25.63 -16.33 5.73
C LYS A 269 25.14 -15.37 6.82
N THR A 270 25.24 -14.06 6.61
CA THR A 270 24.70 -13.07 7.57
C THR A 270 23.18 -13.17 7.69
N PHE A 271 22.48 -13.32 6.55
CA PHE A 271 21.03 -13.50 6.54
C PHE A 271 20.60 -14.75 7.30
N ILE A 272 21.30 -15.88 7.10
CA ILE A 272 21.07 -17.12 7.84
C ILE A 272 21.25 -16.91 9.34
N GLY A 273 22.31 -16.21 9.75
CA GLY A 273 22.55 -15.86 11.15
C GLY A 273 21.43 -15.04 11.80
N ASP A 274 20.71 -14.23 11.01
CA ASP A 274 19.58 -13.43 11.49
C ASP A 274 18.25 -14.21 11.59
N ILE A 275 18.12 -15.37 10.92
CA ILE A 275 16.87 -16.14 10.87
C ILE A 275 16.37 -16.52 12.27
N PRO A 276 17.19 -17.06 13.20
CA PRO A 276 16.72 -17.43 14.54
C PRO A 276 16.00 -16.29 15.29
N ALA A 277 16.57 -15.09 15.29
CA ALA A 277 15.97 -13.92 15.93
C ALA A 277 14.66 -13.48 15.25
N LYS A 278 14.56 -13.64 13.92
CA LYS A 278 13.31 -13.37 13.18
C LYS A 278 12.24 -14.43 13.48
N LEU A 279 12.62 -15.70 13.62
CA LEU A 279 11.72 -16.80 13.98
C LEU A 279 11.13 -16.61 15.38
N GLU A 280 11.88 -16.09 16.35
CA GLU A 280 11.35 -15.79 17.69
C GLU A 280 10.20 -14.78 17.65
N ARG A 281 10.31 -13.74 16.81
CA ARG A 281 9.24 -12.75 16.62
C ARG A 281 8.01 -13.40 15.97
N LEU A 282 8.23 -14.18 14.92
CA LEU A 282 7.16 -14.90 14.22
C LEU A 282 6.48 -15.96 15.09
N ALA A 283 7.18 -16.54 16.06
CA ALA A 283 6.59 -17.49 17.00
C ALA A 283 5.49 -16.85 17.85
N PHE A 284 5.62 -15.56 18.19
CA PHE A 284 4.57 -14.82 18.87
C PHE A 284 3.34 -14.66 17.98
N ASP A 285 3.53 -14.25 16.72
CA ASP A 285 2.44 -14.08 15.75
C ASP A 285 1.71 -15.41 15.49
N ILE A 286 2.47 -16.50 15.30
CA ILE A 286 1.91 -17.85 15.14
C ILE A 286 1.04 -18.21 16.36
N LYS A 287 1.54 -17.96 17.58
CA LYS A 287 0.78 -18.24 18.81
C LYS A 287 -0.52 -17.45 18.87
N MET A 288 -0.51 -16.17 18.48
CA MET A 288 -1.72 -15.33 18.43
C MET A 288 -2.72 -15.81 17.37
N ASN A 289 -2.24 -16.24 16.20
CA ASN A 289 -3.11 -16.78 15.16
C ASN A 289 -3.75 -18.11 15.57
N LEU A 290 -2.98 -19.00 16.23
CA LEU A 290 -3.50 -20.25 16.77
C LEU A 290 -4.54 -20.01 17.86
N HIS A 291 -4.34 -19.01 18.72
CA HIS A 291 -5.31 -18.60 19.72
C HIS A 291 -6.61 -18.11 19.07
N THR A 292 -6.51 -17.24 18.06
CA THR A 292 -7.68 -16.75 17.29
C THR A 292 -8.44 -17.90 16.62
N PHE A 293 -7.73 -18.90 16.10
CA PHE A 293 -8.36 -20.11 15.56
C PHE A 293 -9.10 -20.91 16.65
N ALA A 294 -8.51 -21.07 17.83
CA ALA A 294 -9.12 -21.79 18.94
C ALA A 294 -10.42 -21.12 19.42
N ILE A 295 -10.49 -19.78 19.40
CA ILE A 295 -11.72 -19.03 19.66
C ILE A 295 -12.83 -19.46 18.67
N LEU A 296 -12.53 -19.50 17.37
CA LEU A 296 -13.50 -19.92 16.36
C LEU A 296 -13.96 -21.38 16.54
N GLU A 297 -13.05 -22.26 16.94
CA GLU A 297 -13.38 -23.66 17.29
C GLU A 297 -14.31 -23.75 18.51
N GLU A 298 -14.11 -22.92 19.53
CA GLU A 298 -14.94 -22.86 20.75
C GLU A 298 -16.40 -22.50 20.42
N PHE A 299 -16.62 -21.56 19.50
CA PHE A 299 -17.95 -21.22 18.99
C PHE A 299 -18.51 -22.23 17.98
N LYS A 300 -17.76 -23.28 17.63
CA LYS A 300 -18.10 -24.23 16.55
C LYS A 300 -18.38 -23.52 15.22
N TYR A 301 -17.67 -22.42 14.99
CA TYR A 301 -17.80 -21.64 13.77
C TYR A 301 -17.38 -22.49 12.56
N LYS A 302 -18.11 -22.36 11.44
CA LYS A 302 -17.87 -23.16 10.25
C LYS A 302 -16.63 -22.65 9.50
N LEU A 303 -15.50 -23.31 9.73
CA LEU A 303 -14.25 -23.07 9.02
C LEU A 303 -14.16 -23.93 7.75
N TYR A 304 -13.53 -23.37 6.71
CA TYR A 304 -13.30 -24.07 5.45
C TYR A 304 -11.99 -24.85 5.49
N VAL A 305 -11.83 -25.82 4.58
CA VAL A 305 -10.60 -26.62 4.48
C VAL A 305 -9.38 -25.73 4.25
N GLU A 306 -9.55 -24.64 3.50
CA GLU A 306 -8.55 -23.61 3.24
C GLU A 306 -8.07 -22.94 4.53
N ASP A 307 -8.95 -22.65 5.50
CA ASP A 307 -8.58 -22.06 6.78
C ASP A 307 -7.70 -23.02 7.61
N HIS A 308 -8.05 -24.32 7.62
CA HIS A 308 -7.23 -25.36 8.25
C HIS A 308 -5.86 -25.50 7.55
N ASN A 309 -5.82 -25.46 6.23
CA ASN A 309 -4.58 -25.52 5.46
C ASN A 309 -3.67 -24.32 5.77
N LEU A 310 -4.23 -23.11 5.89
CA LEU A 310 -3.49 -21.92 6.31
C LEU A 310 -2.88 -22.10 7.70
N ARG A 311 -3.67 -22.57 8.68
CA ARG A 311 -3.22 -22.89 10.04
C ARG A 311 -2.02 -23.84 10.01
N TRP A 312 -2.16 -24.99 9.34
CA TRP A 312 -1.13 -26.02 9.34
C TRP A 312 0.13 -25.60 8.61
N LYS A 313 -0.02 -24.91 7.48
CA LYS A 313 1.12 -24.37 6.73
C LYS A 313 1.91 -23.38 7.56
N MET A 314 1.23 -22.45 8.24
CA MET A 314 1.88 -21.47 9.11
C MET A 314 2.58 -22.15 10.29
N PHE A 315 1.94 -23.13 10.92
CA PHE A 315 2.51 -23.87 12.04
C PHE A 315 3.76 -24.68 11.64
N GLY A 316 3.78 -25.25 10.44
CA GLY A 316 4.93 -26.01 9.93
C GLY A 316 6.07 -25.15 9.37
N SER A 317 5.79 -23.90 8.97
CA SER A 317 6.76 -23.01 8.31
C SER A 317 8.08 -22.79 9.08
N PRO A 318 8.09 -22.67 10.43
CA PRO A 318 9.34 -22.57 11.19
C PRO A 318 10.25 -23.79 11.00
N LEU A 319 9.69 -25.00 11.08
CA LEU A 319 10.46 -26.24 10.91
C LEU A 319 11.00 -26.35 9.49
N GLU A 320 10.16 -26.11 8.48
CA GLU A 320 10.58 -26.09 7.07
C GLU A 320 11.70 -25.08 6.81
N THR A 321 11.63 -23.90 7.45
CA THR A 321 12.66 -22.86 7.34
C THR A 321 13.98 -23.32 7.94
N LEU A 322 13.96 -23.92 9.13
CA LEU A 322 15.16 -24.44 9.79
C LEU A 322 15.79 -25.60 9.00
N THR A 323 14.98 -26.49 8.43
CA THR A 323 15.47 -27.57 7.57
C THR A 323 16.14 -27.02 6.32
N LEU A 324 15.47 -26.08 5.61
CA LEU A 324 16.05 -25.45 4.43
C LEU A 324 17.31 -24.65 4.78
N MET A 325 17.33 -23.96 5.91
CA MET A 325 18.50 -23.23 6.41
C MET A 325 19.70 -24.17 6.58
N ALA A 326 19.53 -25.32 7.23
CA ALA A 326 20.60 -26.30 7.40
C ALA A 326 21.11 -26.90 6.07
N GLU A 327 20.19 -27.14 5.12
CA GLU A 327 20.56 -27.58 3.76
C GLU A 327 21.35 -26.51 3.02
N THR A 328 20.89 -25.26 3.08
CA THR A 328 21.57 -24.10 2.47
C THR A 328 22.95 -23.88 3.10
N GLU A 329 23.08 -23.91 4.44
CA GLU A 329 24.39 -23.80 5.12
C GLU A 329 25.39 -24.85 4.62
N LYS A 330 24.95 -26.10 4.48
CA LYS A 330 25.77 -27.18 3.94
C LYS A 330 26.19 -26.92 2.50
N SER A 331 25.32 -26.34 1.67
CA SER A 331 25.67 -25.95 0.30
C SER A 331 26.66 -24.77 0.28
N LEU A 332 26.42 -23.77 1.12
CA LEU A 332 27.29 -22.59 1.22
C LEU A 332 28.71 -22.94 1.66
N GLU A 333 28.89 -23.99 2.45
CA GLU A 333 30.23 -24.42 2.83
C GLU A 333 31.00 -25.04 1.65
N LYS A 334 30.30 -25.71 0.72
CA LYS A 334 30.91 -26.17 -0.54
C LYS A 334 31.22 -24.99 -1.46
N ASP A 335 30.27 -24.08 -1.62
CA ASP A 335 30.44 -22.88 -2.46
C ASP A 335 31.59 -22.01 -1.91
N ARG A 336 31.76 -21.94 -0.58
CA ARG A 336 32.87 -21.26 0.09
C ARG A 336 34.22 -21.84 -0.31
N GLN A 337 34.34 -23.17 -0.42
CA GLN A 337 35.58 -23.83 -0.84
C GLN A 337 35.89 -23.51 -2.31
N VAL A 338 34.89 -23.64 -3.18
CA VAL A 338 35.03 -23.33 -4.61
C VAL A 338 35.46 -21.88 -4.82
N PHE A 339 34.78 -20.91 -4.18
CA PHE A 339 35.13 -19.50 -4.30
C PHE A 339 36.51 -19.16 -3.70
N LEU A 340 36.95 -19.90 -2.69
CA LEU A 340 38.29 -19.73 -2.14
C LEU A 340 39.35 -20.24 -3.14
N GLU A 341 39.13 -21.40 -3.76
CA GLU A 341 40.01 -21.92 -4.81
C GLU A 341 40.07 -20.95 -6.01
N GLU A 342 38.91 -20.48 -6.48
CA GLU A 342 38.81 -19.49 -7.56
C GLU A 342 39.54 -18.18 -7.22
N LEU A 343 39.42 -17.68 -5.98
CA LEU A 343 40.14 -16.49 -5.53
C LEU A 343 41.66 -16.71 -5.59
N LEU A 344 42.15 -17.86 -5.10
CA LEU A 344 43.57 -18.17 -5.13
C LEU A 344 44.10 -18.29 -6.57
N THR A 345 43.33 -18.88 -7.49
CA THR A 345 43.66 -18.93 -8.92
C THR A 345 43.70 -17.53 -9.52
N GLN A 346 42.67 -16.70 -9.28
CA GLN A 346 42.62 -15.31 -9.76
C GLN A 346 43.80 -14.48 -9.23
N GLN A 347 44.21 -14.68 -7.99
CA GLN A 347 45.38 -14.01 -7.41
C GLN A 347 46.68 -14.44 -8.07
N ALA A 348 46.84 -15.73 -8.38
CA ALA A 348 48.02 -16.24 -9.11
C ALA A 348 48.09 -15.69 -10.54
N GLU A 349 46.97 -15.68 -11.27
CA GLU A 349 46.86 -15.08 -12.61
C GLU A 349 47.12 -13.57 -12.59
N PHE A 350 46.64 -12.90 -11.54
CA PHE A 350 46.88 -11.47 -11.35
C PHE A 350 48.35 -11.16 -11.08
N GLU A 351 49.06 -12.01 -10.33
CA GLU A 351 50.49 -11.88 -10.11
C GLU A 351 51.29 -12.00 -11.43
N GLU A 352 50.93 -12.95 -12.31
CA GLU A 352 51.51 -13.03 -13.66
C GLU A 352 51.17 -11.79 -14.50
N THR A 353 49.93 -11.27 -14.40
CA THR A 353 49.54 -10.03 -15.08
C THR A 353 50.37 -8.83 -14.62
N ILE A 354 50.71 -8.74 -13.33
CA ILE A 354 51.59 -7.70 -12.79
C ILE A 354 52.99 -7.84 -13.39
N LYS A 355 53.57 -9.06 -13.41
CA LYS A 355 54.89 -9.32 -14.00
C LYS A 355 54.94 -8.97 -15.49
N ASP A 356 53.91 -9.34 -16.25
CA ASP A 356 53.79 -9.00 -17.66
C ASP A 356 53.73 -7.48 -17.87
N LEU A 357 52.95 -6.77 -17.05
CA LEU A 357 52.88 -5.31 -17.10
C LEU A 357 54.21 -4.65 -16.70
N GLU A 358 54.91 -5.17 -15.68
CA GLU A 358 56.25 -4.71 -15.30
C GLU A 358 57.24 -4.86 -16.49
N GLY A 359 57.18 -5.99 -17.19
CA GLY A 359 57.96 -6.23 -18.41
C GLY A 359 57.63 -5.23 -19.53
N ILE A 360 56.33 -5.00 -19.78
CA ILE A 360 55.87 -4.03 -20.77
C ILE A 360 56.34 -2.61 -20.41
N VAL A 361 56.14 -2.17 -19.16
CA VAL A 361 56.58 -0.85 -18.68
C VAL A 361 58.09 -0.69 -18.81
N SER A 362 58.88 -1.71 -18.50
CA SER A 362 60.33 -1.70 -18.69
C SER A 362 60.72 -1.52 -20.16
N SER A 363 59.98 -2.14 -21.09
CA SER A 363 60.25 -2.04 -22.53
C SER A 363 60.10 -0.62 -23.10
N PHE A 364 59.31 0.26 -22.46
CA PHE A 364 59.17 1.67 -22.88
C PHE A 364 60.47 2.47 -22.76
N SER A 365 61.45 1.98 -21.98
CA SER A 365 62.79 2.57 -21.92
C SER A 365 63.57 2.45 -23.24
N GLN A 366 63.16 1.55 -24.14
CA GLN A 366 63.81 1.32 -25.44
C GLN A 366 63.15 2.10 -26.58
N TYR A 367 61.97 2.68 -26.33
CA TYR A 367 61.20 3.36 -27.35
C TYR A 367 61.90 4.67 -27.71
N SER A 368 62.25 4.81 -28.98
CA SER A 368 63.06 5.94 -29.45
C SER A 368 62.71 6.40 -30.87
N ASP A 369 61.76 5.73 -31.53
CA ASP A 369 61.35 6.05 -32.89
C ASP A 369 60.13 6.98 -32.90
N MET A 370 60.37 8.26 -33.22
CA MET A 370 59.32 9.28 -33.28
C MET A 370 58.38 9.09 -34.48
N SER A 371 58.73 8.27 -35.48
CA SER A 371 57.84 8.00 -36.62
C SER A 371 56.65 7.11 -36.23
N LYS A 372 56.76 6.39 -35.12
CA LYS A 372 55.72 5.49 -34.57
C LYS A 372 54.93 6.11 -33.42
N LEU A 373 54.98 7.44 -33.29
CA LEU A 373 54.43 8.15 -32.14
C LEU A 373 52.94 7.84 -31.87
N ASP A 374 52.12 7.73 -32.93
CA ASP A 374 50.72 7.37 -32.79
C ASP A 374 50.56 5.95 -32.19
N GLU A 375 51.25 4.94 -32.73
CA GLU A 375 51.24 3.55 -32.21
C GLU A 375 51.73 3.49 -30.75
N ILE A 376 52.79 4.24 -30.42
CA ILE A 376 53.32 4.31 -29.06
C ILE A 376 52.29 4.93 -28.11
N SER A 377 51.62 6.01 -28.52
CA SER A 377 50.60 6.67 -27.71
C SER A 377 49.38 5.79 -27.45
N GLU A 378 48.94 5.00 -28.43
CA GLU A 378 47.86 4.02 -28.26
C GLU A 378 48.26 2.92 -27.28
N ASN A 379 49.49 2.40 -27.39
CA ASN A 379 50.04 1.44 -26.43
C ASN A 379 50.10 2.03 -25.01
N VAL A 380 50.45 3.31 -24.87
CA VAL A 380 50.43 4.00 -23.57
C VAL A 380 49.03 4.06 -22.98
N LEU A 381 48.03 4.42 -23.78
CA LEU A 381 46.63 4.45 -23.32
C LEU A 381 46.16 3.07 -22.87
N SER A 382 46.49 2.03 -23.64
CA SER A 382 46.20 0.64 -23.31
C SER A 382 46.85 0.21 -21.99
N VAL A 383 48.13 0.53 -21.79
CA VAL A 383 48.86 0.19 -20.56
C VAL A 383 48.32 0.97 -19.36
N ASN A 384 48.01 2.26 -19.50
CA ASN A 384 47.36 3.03 -18.43
C ASN A 384 46.03 2.39 -18.02
N ALA A 385 45.18 2.00 -18.99
CA ALA A 385 43.92 1.34 -18.70
C ALA A 385 44.12 0.01 -17.97
N ARG A 386 45.09 -0.80 -18.39
CA ARG A 386 45.45 -2.06 -17.72
C ARG A 386 45.96 -1.83 -16.28
N ILE A 387 46.80 -0.82 -16.05
CA ILE A 387 47.29 -0.47 -14.71
C ILE A 387 46.13 -0.04 -13.80
N GLU A 388 45.19 0.78 -14.28
CA GLU A 388 44.02 1.17 -13.48
C GLU A 388 43.13 -0.03 -13.15
N LEU A 389 42.91 -0.94 -14.11
CA LEU A 389 42.20 -2.20 -13.85
C LEU A 389 42.94 -3.03 -12.78
N SER A 390 44.27 -3.13 -12.85
CA SER A 390 45.05 -3.83 -11.83
C SER A 390 44.92 -3.19 -10.44
N VAL A 391 44.86 -1.86 -10.35
CA VAL A 391 44.60 -1.17 -9.07
C VAL A 391 43.23 -1.53 -8.52
N GLN A 392 42.21 -1.64 -9.37
CA GLN A 392 40.86 -2.05 -8.96
C GLN A 392 40.83 -3.53 -8.54
N SER A 393 41.46 -4.42 -9.29
CA SER A 393 41.57 -5.84 -8.96
C SER A 393 42.28 -6.08 -7.62
N ALA A 394 43.37 -5.35 -7.36
CA ALA A 394 44.08 -5.42 -6.07
C ALA A 394 43.17 -5.05 -4.89
N LYS A 395 42.35 -4.00 -5.03
CA LYS A 395 41.37 -3.61 -4.01
C LYS A 395 40.29 -4.69 -3.81
N LEU A 396 39.79 -5.26 -4.91
CA LEU A 396 38.77 -6.30 -4.88
C LEU A 396 39.29 -7.57 -4.21
N HIS A 397 40.51 -8.01 -4.54
CA HIS A 397 41.16 -9.16 -3.91
C HIS A 397 41.32 -8.95 -2.40
N ASN A 398 41.84 -7.79 -1.97
CA ASN A 398 41.99 -7.49 -0.54
C ASN A 398 40.65 -7.46 0.19
N ALA A 399 39.59 -6.91 -0.43
CA ALA A 399 38.25 -6.93 0.15
C ALA A 399 37.73 -8.38 0.32
N ARG A 400 37.93 -9.23 -0.69
CA ARG A 400 37.55 -10.65 -0.65
C ARG A 400 38.34 -11.46 0.36
N GLU A 401 39.64 -11.21 0.49
CA GLU A 401 40.47 -11.82 1.54
C GLU A 401 39.93 -11.52 2.93
N MET A 402 39.53 -10.27 3.19
CA MET A 402 38.90 -9.90 4.46
C MET A 402 37.59 -10.65 4.71
N LEU A 403 36.74 -10.84 3.68
CA LEU A 403 35.50 -11.64 3.81
C LEU A 403 35.79 -13.12 4.15
N PHE A 404 36.94 -13.64 3.72
CA PHE A 404 37.40 -14.98 4.12
C PHE A 404 38.14 -15.01 5.46
N GLY A 405 38.42 -13.86 6.09
CA GLY A 405 39.22 -13.76 7.31
C GLY A 405 40.72 -13.95 7.08
N LYS A 406 41.21 -13.73 5.86
CA LYS A 406 42.62 -13.81 5.49
C LYS A 406 43.32 -12.46 5.68
N PRO A 407 44.63 -12.44 5.99
CA PRO A 407 45.41 -11.20 5.96
C PRO A 407 45.44 -10.65 4.54
N ALA A 408 45.37 -9.32 4.41
CA ALA A 408 45.43 -8.65 3.11
C ALA A 408 46.79 -8.86 2.45
N THR A 409 46.78 -9.25 1.18
CA THR A 409 48.00 -9.36 0.38
C THR A 409 48.56 -7.97 0.06
N ASP A 410 49.90 -7.86 0.10
CA ASP A 410 50.57 -6.62 -0.25
C ASP A 410 50.68 -6.46 -1.77
N TYR A 411 49.82 -5.60 -2.34
CA TYR A 411 49.84 -5.21 -3.75
C TYR A 411 50.53 -3.86 -3.99
N SER A 412 51.44 -3.44 -3.10
CA SER A 412 52.26 -2.22 -3.26
C SER A 412 52.96 -2.12 -4.62
N ARG A 413 53.35 -3.25 -5.21
CA ARG A 413 53.91 -3.36 -6.57
C ARG A 413 53.04 -2.73 -7.65
N VAL A 414 51.72 -2.86 -7.57
CA VAL A 414 50.79 -2.25 -8.56
C VAL A 414 50.84 -0.73 -8.51
N HIS A 415 50.94 -0.16 -7.31
CA HIS A 415 51.11 1.28 -7.13
C HIS A 415 52.49 1.77 -7.59
N GLN A 416 53.52 0.98 -7.34
CA GLN A 416 54.86 1.25 -7.83
C GLN A 416 54.92 1.22 -9.37
N LEU A 417 54.30 0.23 -10.01
CA LEU A 417 54.15 0.13 -11.45
C LEU A 417 53.50 1.38 -12.06
N LYS A 418 52.39 1.87 -11.47
CA LYS A 418 51.74 3.12 -11.90
C LYS A 418 52.69 4.32 -11.82
N LYS A 419 53.48 4.41 -10.73
CA LYS A 419 54.46 5.47 -10.53
C LYS A 419 55.63 5.37 -11.51
N ASP A 420 56.06 4.17 -11.83
CA ASP A 420 57.17 3.92 -12.76
C ASP A 420 56.79 4.16 -14.21
N PHE A 421 55.54 3.90 -14.58
CA PHE A 421 55.02 4.17 -15.92
C PHE A 421 54.70 5.65 -16.17
N ALA A 422 54.39 6.43 -15.12
CA ALA A 422 53.93 7.81 -15.24
C ALA A 422 54.84 8.74 -16.09
N PRO A 423 56.19 8.70 -15.98
CA PRO A 423 57.06 9.52 -16.82
C PRO A 423 56.97 9.18 -18.31
N PHE A 424 56.93 7.88 -18.65
CA PHE A 424 56.77 7.43 -20.04
C PHE A 424 55.40 7.84 -20.59
N SER A 425 54.36 7.61 -19.80
CA SER A 425 52.98 7.96 -20.15
C SER A 425 52.84 9.45 -20.44
N THR A 426 53.36 10.30 -19.56
CA THR A 426 53.34 11.76 -19.74
C THR A 426 54.11 12.16 -21.00
N LEU A 427 55.33 11.64 -21.21
CA LEU A 427 56.13 11.96 -22.39
C LEU A 427 55.37 11.67 -23.69
N TRP A 428 54.98 10.42 -23.89
CA TRP A 428 54.48 9.98 -25.19
C TRP A 428 53.10 10.55 -25.52
N LEU A 429 52.26 10.76 -24.50
CA LEU A 429 50.97 11.43 -24.69
C LEU A 429 51.17 12.92 -24.99
N THR A 430 52.02 13.63 -24.24
CA THR A 430 52.33 15.04 -24.52
C THR A 430 52.96 15.21 -25.89
N ALA A 431 53.85 14.30 -26.31
CA ALA A 431 54.48 14.32 -27.62
C ALA A 431 53.47 14.08 -28.75
N ALA A 432 52.59 13.08 -28.62
CA ALA A 432 51.56 12.79 -29.62
C ALA A 432 50.55 13.93 -29.76
N GLU A 433 50.11 14.48 -28.62
CA GLU A 433 49.22 15.65 -28.58
C GLU A 433 49.90 16.87 -29.20
N TRP A 434 51.16 17.13 -28.86
CA TRP A 434 51.96 18.21 -29.45
C TRP A 434 52.09 18.05 -30.97
N GLN A 435 52.46 16.87 -31.46
CA GLN A 435 52.69 16.66 -32.88
C GLN A 435 51.40 16.86 -33.70
N ARG A 436 50.27 16.37 -33.19
CA ARG A 436 48.96 16.56 -33.83
C ARG A 436 48.54 18.04 -33.81
N SER A 437 48.62 18.68 -32.65
CA SER A 437 48.29 20.09 -32.48
C SER A 437 49.18 21.00 -33.32
N LYS A 438 50.49 20.73 -33.37
CA LYS A 438 51.45 21.48 -34.18
C LYS A 438 51.06 21.46 -35.65
N VAL A 439 50.75 20.29 -36.21
CA VAL A 439 50.33 20.16 -37.62
C VAL A 439 49.03 20.93 -37.85
N GLN A 440 48.04 20.79 -36.96
CA GLN A 440 46.76 21.47 -37.06
C GLN A 440 46.91 23.00 -36.97
N TRP A 441 47.67 23.52 -36.00
CA TRP A 441 47.86 24.96 -35.83
C TRP A 441 48.66 25.58 -36.99
N HIS A 442 49.64 24.87 -37.56
CA HIS A 442 50.42 25.39 -38.67
C HIS A 442 49.65 25.40 -40.00
N LYS A 443 48.92 24.32 -40.32
CA LYS A 443 48.31 24.10 -41.64
C LYS A 443 46.79 24.30 -41.68
N GLY A 444 46.12 24.22 -40.54
CA GLY A 444 44.69 24.45 -40.41
C GLY A 444 44.32 25.93 -40.53
N PRO A 445 43.02 26.24 -40.68
CA PRO A 445 42.53 27.62 -40.64
C PRO A 445 42.93 28.29 -39.32
N PHE A 446 43.49 29.50 -39.39
CA PHE A 446 43.92 30.21 -38.18
C PHE A 446 42.72 30.49 -37.26
N GLU A 447 41.53 30.69 -37.80
CA GLU A 447 40.30 30.92 -37.05
C GLU A 447 39.83 29.72 -36.22
N GLU A 448 40.27 28.50 -36.53
CA GLU A 448 39.92 27.31 -35.75
C GLU A 448 40.83 27.11 -34.53
N ILE A 449 41.90 27.90 -34.40
CA ILE A 449 42.82 27.81 -33.27
C ILE A 449 42.14 28.38 -32.02
N GLU A 450 41.90 27.51 -31.04
CA GLU A 450 41.48 27.87 -29.69
C GLU A 450 42.70 28.31 -28.87
N ALA A 451 42.93 29.62 -28.80
CA ALA A 451 44.15 30.19 -28.24
C ALA A 451 44.40 29.81 -26.77
N GLY A 452 43.36 29.77 -25.93
CA GLY A 452 43.49 29.38 -24.52
C GLY A 452 43.86 27.92 -24.33
N ALA A 453 43.31 27.01 -25.14
CA ALA A 453 43.67 25.59 -25.12
C ALA A 453 45.11 25.37 -25.61
N MET A 454 45.51 26.04 -26.69
CA MET A 454 46.87 26.03 -27.21
C MET A 454 47.88 26.54 -26.17
N GLU A 455 47.61 27.69 -25.54
CA GLU A 455 48.47 28.26 -24.50
C GLU A 455 48.67 27.29 -23.32
N LYS A 456 47.57 26.70 -22.84
CA LYS A 456 47.60 25.71 -21.77
C LYS A 456 48.38 24.45 -22.17
N GLN A 457 48.21 23.98 -23.40
CA GLN A 457 48.92 22.80 -23.92
C GLN A 457 50.43 23.08 -24.02
N VAL A 458 50.83 24.23 -24.56
CA VAL A 458 52.26 24.55 -24.75
C VAL A 458 52.97 24.75 -23.41
N TYR A 459 52.51 25.67 -22.57
CA TYR A 459 53.16 25.94 -21.28
C TYR A 459 52.99 24.78 -20.28
N GLY A 460 51.86 24.09 -20.32
CA GLY A 460 51.62 22.87 -19.55
C GLY A 460 52.57 21.75 -19.96
N GLY A 461 52.73 21.52 -21.27
CA GLY A 461 53.65 20.54 -21.85
C GLY A 461 55.11 20.82 -21.48
N ILE A 462 55.57 22.07 -21.60
CA ILE A 462 56.93 22.48 -21.18
C ILE A 462 57.17 22.12 -19.71
N LYS A 463 56.25 22.54 -18.82
CA LYS A 463 56.36 22.27 -17.39
C LYS A 463 56.36 20.77 -17.07
N GLN A 464 55.52 19.99 -17.74
CA GLN A 464 55.44 18.54 -17.58
C GLN A 464 56.72 17.86 -18.06
N LEU A 465 57.23 18.23 -19.24
CA LEU A 465 58.42 17.64 -19.82
C LEU A 465 59.69 17.97 -19.01
N HIS A 466 59.84 19.19 -18.48
CA HIS A 466 60.94 19.49 -17.55
C HIS A 466 60.98 18.51 -16.36
N LYS A 467 59.82 18.22 -15.77
CA LYS A 467 59.71 17.26 -14.66
C LYS A 467 60.02 15.83 -15.13
N VAL A 468 59.45 15.41 -16.26
CA VAL A 468 59.65 14.07 -16.82
C VAL A 468 61.11 13.82 -17.18
N ILE A 469 61.77 14.76 -17.86
CA ILE A 469 63.19 14.70 -18.23
C ILE A 469 64.06 14.50 -16.99
N ARG A 470 63.82 15.30 -15.94
CA ARG A 470 64.54 15.15 -14.67
C ARG A 470 64.38 13.74 -14.10
N THR A 471 63.15 13.23 -14.04
CA THR A 471 62.87 11.87 -13.53
C THR A 471 63.50 10.78 -14.41
N LEU A 472 63.46 10.91 -15.74
CA LEU A 472 64.04 9.94 -16.66
C LEU A 472 65.57 9.91 -16.56
N LYS A 473 66.23 11.06 -16.41
CA LYS A 473 67.68 11.17 -16.18
C LYS A 473 68.10 10.57 -14.84
N GLU A 474 67.37 10.90 -13.78
CA GLU A 474 67.60 10.33 -12.44
C GLU A 474 67.49 8.79 -12.46
N LYS A 475 66.67 8.22 -13.35
CA LYS A 475 66.51 6.77 -13.55
C LYS A 475 67.44 6.16 -14.61
N GLY A 476 68.31 6.94 -15.27
CA GLY A 476 69.27 6.45 -16.26
C GLY A 476 68.67 6.13 -17.65
N PHE A 477 67.48 6.64 -17.98
CA PHE A 477 66.82 6.40 -19.27
C PHE A 477 67.21 7.45 -20.32
N GLU A 478 68.49 7.50 -20.69
CA GLU A 478 69.09 8.53 -21.56
C GLU A 478 68.43 8.62 -22.93
N ASN A 479 68.15 7.48 -23.58
CA ASN A 479 67.52 7.44 -24.91
C ASN A 479 66.14 8.11 -24.92
N VAL A 480 65.30 7.81 -23.93
CA VAL A 480 63.94 8.36 -23.80
C VAL A 480 63.99 9.82 -23.32
N SER A 481 64.92 10.14 -22.42
CA SER A 481 65.15 11.52 -21.98
C SER A 481 65.53 12.42 -23.15
N SER A 482 66.37 11.96 -24.08
CA SER A 482 66.73 12.73 -25.27
C SER A 482 65.53 13.01 -26.18
N ARG A 483 64.58 12.06 -26.29
CA ARG A 483 63.31 12.30 -27.01
C ARG A 483 62.43 13.32 -26.31
N ALA A 484 62.35 13.26 -24.97
CA ALA A 484 61.64 14.26 -24.19
C ALA A 484 62.24 15.66 -24.35
N GLU A 485 63.57 15.78 -24.41
CA GLU A 485 64.27 17.03 -24.69
C GLU A 485 64.00 17.55 -26.11
N SER A 486 63.92 16.67 -27.11
CA SER A 486 63.56 17.07 -28.47
C SER A 486 62.16 17.68 -28.53
N VAL A 487 61.17 17.04 -27.90
CA VAL A 487 59.79 17.55 -27.85
C VAL A 487 59.72 18.84 -27.04
N LEU A 488 60.47 18.91 -25.93
CA LEU A 488 60.59 20.12 -25.14
C LEU A 488 61.15 21.29 -25.95
N HIS A 489 62.23 21.07 -26.70
CA HIS A 489 62.84 22.10 -27.53
C HIS A 489 61.87 22.62 -28.58
N GLU A 490 61.10 21.74 -29.24
CA GLU A 490 60.07 22.17 -30.18
C GLU A 490 58.98 23.02 -29.53
N LEU A 491 58.56 22.67 -28.31
CA LEU A 491 57.60 23.45 -27.53
C LEU A 491 58.18 24.81 -27.12
N GLU A 492 59.45 24.84 -26.70
CA GLU A 492 60.17 26.07 -26.33
C GLU A 492 60.43 26.99 -27.53
N GLU A 493 60.69 26.44 -28.71
CA GLU A 493 60.78 27.19 -29.97
C GLU A 493 59.43 27.77 -30.40
N PHE A 494 58.32 27.08 -30.11
CA PHE A 494 56.98 27.57 -30.41
C PHE A 494 56.45 28.55 -29.36
N ALA A 495 56.93 28.49 -28.11
CA ALA A 495 56.44 29.31 -27.00
C ALA A 495 56.42 30.83 -27.28
N PRO A 496 57.39 31.45 -27.98
CA PRO A 496 57.34 32.86 -28.36
C PRO A 496 56.20 33.23 -29.32
N LEU A 497 55.66 32.27 -30.07
CA LEU A 497 54.53 32.48 -30.98
C LEU A 497 53.19 32.49 -30.25
N VAL A 498 53.12 31.88 -29.06
CA VAL A 498 51.86 31.73 -28.31
C VAL A 498 51.21 33.08 -28.00
N PRO A 499 51.91 34.10 -27.45
CA PRO A 499 51.31 35.41 -27.19
C PRO A 499 50.80 36.12 -28.46
N LEU A 500 51.46 35.90 -29.60
CA LEU A 500 51.05 36.47 -30.89
C LEU A 500 49.73 35.86 -31.36
N ILE A 501 49.63 34.54 -31.29
CA ILE A 501 48.43 33.82 -31.68
C ILE A 501 47.28 34.18 -30.74
N VAL A 502 47.53 34.26 -29.42
CA VAL A 502 46.53 34.71 -28.43
C VAL A 502 46.03 36.11 -28.73
N ALA A 503 46.94 37.05 -29.05
CA ALA A 503 46.58 38.41 -29.41
C ALA A 503 45.73 38.49 -30.70
N LEU A 504 46.12 37.75 -31.75
CA LEU A 504 45.43 37.73 -33.04
C LEU A 504 44.11 36.94 -33.01
N ARG A 505 43.97 35.97 -32.11
CA ARG A 505 42.74 35.19 -31.89
C ARG A 505 41.80 35.82 -30.85
N ASN A 506 42.11 37.01 -30.36
CA ASN A 506 41.23 37.71 -29.44
C ASN A 506 39.87 37.99 -30.10
N GLU A 507 38.77 37.65 -29.42
CA GLU A 507 37.40 37.86 -29.92
C GLU A 507 37.06 39.34 -30.19
N GLY A 508 37.83 40.26 -29.59
CA GLY A 508 37.75 41.69 -29.79
C GLY A 508 38.38 42.20 -31.09
N MET A 509 39.05 41.36 -31.86
CA MET A 509 39.62 41.75 -33.13
C MET A 509 38.51 42.16 -34.12
N ARG A 510 38.69 43.33 -34.75
CA ARG A 510 37.77 43.96 -35.72
C ARG A 510 38.59 44.46 -36.89
N GLU A 511 37.95 44.84 -37.98
CA GLU A 511 38.62 45.29 -39.22
C GLU A 511 39.69 46.36 -38.96
N ARG A 512 39.39 47.38 -38.13
CA ARG A 512 40.35 48.41 -37.67
C ARG A 512 41.63 47.86 -37.01
N HIS A 513 41.53 46.74 -36.30
CA HIS A 513 42.67 46.10 -35.63
C HIS A 513 43.51 45.32 -36.66
N TRP A 514 42.83 44.62 -37.58
CA TRP A 514 43.48 43.91 -38.68
C TRP A 514 44.18 44.85 -39.66
N GLU A 515 43.64 46.04 -39.91
CA GLU A 515 44.30 47.09 -40.70
C GLU A 515 45.61 47.55 -40.06
N LYS A 516 45.61 47.84 -38.75
CA LYS A 516 46.83 48.22 -38.01
C LYS A 516 47.91 47.13 -38.05
N VAL A 517 47.50 45.87 -37.87
CA VAL A 517 48.42 44.73 -37.98
C VAL A 517 48.92 44.58 -39.42
N SER A 518 48.06 44.75 -40.43
CA SER A 518 48.43 44.66 -41.84
C SER A 518 49.38 45.76 -42.30
N GLU A 519 49.19 46.99 -41.80
CA GLU A 519 50.07 48.13 -42.05
C GLU A 519 51.46 47.89 -41.46
N ALA A 520 51.52 47.39 -40.22
CA ALA A 520 52.79 47.06 -39.57
C ALA A 520 53.56 45.95 -40.28
N VAL A 521 52.87 44.88 -40.70
CA VAL A 521 53.50 43.74 -41.39
C VAL A 521 53.74 44.00 -42.88
N GLY A 522 53.10 45.02 -43.47
CA GLY A 522 53.22 45.36 -44.89
C GLY A 522 52.50 44.40 -45.84
N SER A 523 51.53 43.64 -45.34
CA SER A 523 50.73 42.67 -46.10
C SER A 523 49.35 42.52 -45.46
N ARG A 524 48.30 42.27 -46.26
CA ARG A 524 46.93 42.11 -45.74
C ARG A 524 46.82 40.83 -44.92
N ILE A 525 46.55 40.97 -43.63
CA ILE A 525 46.40 39.88 -42.65
C ILE A 525 45.02 39.97 -42.01
N GLY A 526 44.32 38.84 -41.94
CA GLY A 526 43.07 38.72 -41.19
C GLY A 526 42.01 37.85 -41.88
N PRO A 527 40.82 37.75 -41.27
CA PRO A 527 39.71 36.92 -41.75
C PRO A 527 39.30 37.29 -43.18
N GLY A 528 39.01 36.28 -44.01
CA GLY A 528 38.64 36.47 -45.42
C GLY A 528 39.83 36.63 -46.37
N THR A 529 41.01 36.17 -45.98
CA THR A 529 42.14 35.91 -46.89
C THR A 529 42.24 34.40 -47.15
N ASP A 530 42.40 33.97 -48.42
CA ASP A 530 42.37 32.55 -48.83
C ASP A 530 43.48 31.66 -48.23
N ALA A 531 44.40 32.26 -47.47
CA ALA A 531 45.54 31.59 -46.84
C ALA A 531 45.78 32.04 -45.37
N PHE A 532 44.74 32.42 -44.62
CA PHE A 532 44.92 32.78 -43.21
C PHE A 532 45.24 31.54 -42.34
N ARG A 533 46.52 31.19 -42.30
CA ARG A 533 47.09 30.05 -41.57
C ARG A 533 48.33 30.52 -40.83
N LEU A 534 48.68 29.85 -39.73
CA LEU A 534 49.90 30.22 -38.98
C LEU A 534 51.15 30.09 -39.85
N CYS A 535 51.27 29.09 -40.74
CA CYS A 535 52.43 28.99 -41.63
C CYS A 535 52.60 30.23 -42.52
N THR A 536 51.52 30.75 -43.09
CA THR A 536 51.55 31.96 -43.91
C THR A 536 51.90 33.20 -43.10
N LEU A 537 51.47 33.27 -41.84
CA LEU A 537 51.89 34.34 -40.94
C LEU A 537 53.39 34.25 -40.60
N LEU A 538 53.90 33.03 -40.38
CA LEU A 538 55.33 32.82 -40.12
C LEU A 538 56.20 33.19 -41.33
N ASP A 539 55.74 32.92 -42.56
CA ASP A 539 56.42 33.35 -43.80
C ASP A 539 56.52 34.89 -43.91
N LEU A 540 55.53 35.60 -43.36
CA LEU A 540 55.52 37.06 -43.24
C LEU A 540 56.35 37.58 -42.05
N LYS A 541 57.05 36.69 -41.33
CA LYS A 541 57.86 37.02 -40.15
C LYS A 541 57.11 37.82 -39.09
N ILE A 542 55.87 37.42 -38.79
CA ILE A 542 55.05 38.11 -37.76
C ILE A 542 55.74 38.25 -36.40
N SER A 543 56.71 37.40 -36.08
CA SER A 543 57.52 37.49 -34.86
C SER A 543 58.30 38.81 -34.73
N ASP A 544 58.73 39.41 -35.85
CA ASP A 544 59.44 40.70 -35.88
C ASP A 544 58.55 41.87 -35.45
N PHE A 545 57.22 41.69 -35.52
CA PHE A 545 56.19 42.69 -35.19
C PHE A 545 55.45 42.36 -33.88
N SER A 546 56.07 41.53 -33.03
CA SER A 546 55.47 41.01 -31.80
C SER A 546 54.89 42.09 -30.88
N GLU A 547 55.64 43.17 -30.63
CA GLU A 547 55.20 44.28 -29.79
C GLU A 547 53.91 44.93 -30.32
N VAL A 548 53.83 45.18 -31.62
CA VAL A 548 52.68 45.82 -32.26
C VAL A 548 51.47 44.89 -32.26
N ILE A 549 51.67 43.60 -32.56
CA ILE A 549 50.62 42.59 -32.59
C ILE A 549 50.01 42.39 -31.21
N VAL A 550 50.84 42.22 -30.17
CA VAL A 550 50.38 42.01 -28.80
C VAL A 550 49.67 43.27 -28.28
N ALA A 551 50.25 44.46 -28.47
CA ALA A 551 49.61 45.71 -28.05
C ALA A 551 48.26 45.95 -28.75
N THR A 552 48.14 45.58 -30.03
CA THR A 552 46.88 45.68 -30.78
C THR A 552 45.85 44.66 -30.29
N GLY A 553 46.27 43.43 -29.99
CA GLY A 553 45.40 42.41 -29.38
C GLY A 553 44.91 42.80 -27.98
N GLU A 554 45.76 43.40 -27.15
CA GLU A 554 45.38 43.93 -25.83
C GLU A 554 44.42 45.13 -25.93
N LEU A 555 44.61 45.99 -26.93
CA LEU A 555 43.68 47.08 -27.22
C LEU A 555 42.31 46.51 -27.63
N ALA A 556 42.31 45.53 -28.55
CA ALA A 556 41.12 44.84 -29.01
C ALA A 556 40.38 44.14 -27.86
N ALA A 557 41.12 43.48 -26.96
CA ALA A 557 40.57 42.84 -25.77
C ALA A 557 39.84 43.85 -24.85
N ARG A 558 40.48 45.01 -24.59
CA ARG A 558 39.90 46.09 -23.77
C ARG A 558 38.66 46.69 -24.43
N GLU A 559 38.72 46.97 -25.72
CA GLU A 559 37.57 47.49 -26.47
C GLU A 559 36.40 46.50 -26.46
N HIS A 560 36.68 45.20 -26.61
CA HIS A 560 35.65 44.16 -26.56
C HIS A 560 35.00 44.02 -25.20
N LEU A 561 35.77 44.12 -24.11
CA LEU A 561 35.22 44.13 -22.76
C LEU A 561 34.25 45.31 -22.58
N ILE A 562 34.64 46.50 -23.03
CA ILE A 562 33.79 47.70 -23.01
C ILE A 562 32.55 47.52 -23.89
N GLU A 563 32.69 46.98 -25.10
CA GLU A 563 31.58 46.67 -26.00
C GLU A 563 30.61 45.66 -25.36
N LYS A 564 31.12 44.63 -24.68
CA LYS A 564 30.32 43.61 -23.99
C LYS A 564 29.59 44.17 -22.77
N GLU A 565 30.24 45.01 -21.97
CA GLU A 565 29.62 45.74 -20.85
C GLU A 565 28.54 46.72 -21.33
N ARG A 566 28.78 47.44 -22.43
CA ARG A 566 27.78 48.33 -23.03
C ARG A 566 26.60 47.54 -23.61
N SER A 567 26.88 46.40 -24.25
CA SER A 567 25.85 45.52 -24.81
C SER A 567 24.98 44.87 -23.73
N SER A 568 25.58 44.43 -22.62
CA SER A 568 24.83 43.88 -21.48
C SER A 568 23.97 44.93 -20.79
N LEU A 569 24.46 46.17 -20.65
CA LEU A 569 23.68 47.31 -20.15
C LEU A 569 22.48 47.63 -21.07
N THR A 570 22.69 47.67 -22.39
CA THR A 570 21.59 47.92 -23.36
C THR A 570 20.56 46.78 -23.42
N CYS A 571 20.98 45.53 -23.18
CA CYS A 571 20.07 44.37 -23.12
C CYS A 571 19.28 44.36 -21.80
N SER A 572 19.89 44.84 -20.71
CA SER A 572 19.22 45.04 -19.41
C SER A 572 18.16 46.14 -19.47
N GLU A 573 18.43 47.22 -20.21
CA GLU A 573 17.46 48.30 -20.50
C GLU A 573 16.36 47.90 -21.51
N SER A 574 16.52 46.78 -22.23
CA SER A 574 15.52 46.23 -23.15
C SER A 574 14.61 45.17 -22.52
N ILE A 575 14.89 44.76 -21.26
CA ILE A 575 14.13 43.77 -20.47
C ILE A 575 13.34 44.45 -19.32
N LEU A 576 13.55 45.75 -19.10
CA LEU A 576 12.70 46.64 -18.29
C LEU A 576 11.75 47.43 -19.20
#